data_AF-A0A5B0FW63-F1
#
_entry.id   AF-A0A5B0FW63-F1
#
_cell.length_a   1.000
_cell.length_b   1.000
_cell.length_c   1.000
_cell.angle_alpha   90.00
_cell.angle_beta   90.00
_cell.angle_gamma   90.00
#
_symmetry.space_group_name_H-M   'P 1'
#
loop_
_entity.id
_entity.type
_entity.pdbx_description
1 polymer ?
#
loop_
_entity_poly.entity_id
_entity_poly.type
_entity_poly.pdbx_seq_one_letter_code
_entity_poly.pdbx_strand_id
1 'polypeptide(L)' 'MQRGAAVYTKGKFTVYERVMIHLDNTREVVGYQLIGPGADSTWIYDLDSAIAAADDLDSKSKPSSMPGPR' A
#
# COMPACT_ATOMS: atom_id res chain seq x y z
N MET A 1 8.35 -9.71 12.41
CA MET A 1 7.32 -8.79 11.86
C MET A 1 6.46 -9.59 10.89
N GLN A 2 5.14 -9.56 11.07
CA GLN A 2 4.21 -10.32 10.23
C GLN A 2 3.32 -9.36 9.45
N ARG A 3 2.97 -9.74 8.22
CA ARG A 3 2.01 -9.01 7.40
C ARG A 3 0.61 -9.38 7.91
N GLY A 4 -0.15 -8.37 8.31
CA GLY A 4 -1.51 -8.48 8.84
C GLY A 4 -2.55 -8.59 7.74
N ALA A 5 -3.76 -8.09 8.00
CA ALA A 5 -4.85 -8.13 7.03
C ALA A 5 -4.63 -7.13 5.90
N ALA A 6 -5.21 -7.42 4.72
CA ALA A 6 -5.35 -6.43 3.67
C ALA A 6 -6.48 -5.47 4.06
N VAL A 7 -6.16 -4.20 4.26
CA VAL A 7 -7.12 -3.16 4.68
C VAL A 7 -7.65 -2.34 3.52
N TYR A 8 -6.92 -2.30 2.40
CA TYR A 8 -7.34 -1.57 1.22
C TYR A 8 -6.77 -2.19 -0.05
N THR A 9 -7.56 -2.23 -1.10
CA THR A 9 -7.16 -2.75 -2.42
C THR A 9 -7.69 -1.82 -3.51
N LYS A 10 -6.80 -1.37 -4.39
CA LYS A 10 -7.15 -0.58 -5.57
C LYS A 10 -6.37 -1.05 -6.79
N GLY A 11 -7.07 -1.61 -7.77
CA GLY A 11 -6.44 -2.14 -8.99
C GLY A 11 -5.36 -3.19 -8.67
N LYS A 12 -4.10 -2.85 -8.97
CA LYS A 12 -2.92 -3.71 -8.71
C LYS A 12 -2.21 -3.40 -7.38
N PHE A 13 -2.75 -2.48 -6.59
CA PHE A 13 -2.18 -2.03 -5.33
C PHE A 13 -2.98 -2.57 -4.15
N THR A 14 -2.28 -3.02 -3.11
CA THR A 14 -2.90 -3.54 -1.89
C THR A 14 -2.14 -3.04 -0.67
N VAL A 15 -2.86 -2.45 0.27
CA VAL A 15 -2.34 -2.02 1.56
C VAL A 15 -2.58 -3.13 2.57
N TYR A 16 -1.51 -3.58 3.20
CA TYR A 16 -1.54 -4.55 4.29
C TYR A 16 -1.19 -3.88 5.61
N GLU A 17 -1.82 -4.32 6.69
CA GLU A 17 -1.39 -3.95 8.03
C GLU A 17 -0.01 -4.54 8.33
N ARG A 18 0.81 -3.76 9.03
CA ARG A 18 2.06 -4.22 9.62
C ARG A 18 1.81 -4.43 11.10
N VAL A 19 1.77 -5.70 11.51
CA VAL A 19 1.50 -6.06 12.89
C VAL A 19 2.80 -6.44 13.57
N MET A 20 3.08 -5.79 14.69
CA MET A 20 4.11 -6.18 15.64
C MET A 20 3.46 -7.11 16.66
N ILE A 21 4.06 -8.29 16.83
CA ILE A 21 3.66 -9.25 17.86
C ILE A 21 4.67 -9.07 18.98
N HIS A 22 4.18 -8.65 20.14
CA HIS A 22 4.98 -8.48 21.35
C HIS A 22 5.19 -9.83 22.04
N LEU A 23 6.14 -9.89 22.98
CA LEU A 23 6.49 -11.13 23.70
C LEU A 23 5.35 -11.67 24.56
N ASP A 24 4.38 -10.82 24.91
CA ASP A 24 3.16 -11.16 25.63
C ASP A 24 2.02 -11.65 24.71
N ASN A 25 2.33 -11.92 23.44
CA ASN A 25 1.39 -12.26 22.37
C ASN A 25 0.36 -11.17 22.00
N THR A 26 0.53 -9.94 22.49
CA THR A 26 -0.30 -8.82 22.03
C THR A 26 0.08 -8.42 20.61
N ARG A 27 -0.92 -7.98 19.84
CA ARG A 27 -0.78 -7.58 18.44
C ARG A 27 -1.03 -6.09 18.35
N GLU A 28 -0.03 -5.37 17.84
CA GLU A 28 -0.12 -3.93 17.64
C GLU A 28 0.09 -3.60 16.16
N VAL A 29 -0.82 -2.82 15.58
CA VAL A 29 -0.64 -2.30 14.23
C VAL A 29 0.34 -1.14 14.30
N VAL A 30 1.56 -1.37 13.84
CA VAL A 30 2.65 -0.37 13.85
C VAL A 30 2.69 0.46 12.56
N GLY A 31 1.83 0.15 11.60
CA GLY A 31 1.68 0.90 10.37
C GLY A 31 1.15 0.03 9.23
N TYR A 32 1.32 0.51 8.01
CA TYR A 32 0.74 -0.07 6.81
C TYR A 32 1.78 -0.18 5.70
N GLN A 33 1.72 -1.26 4.95
CA GLN A 33 2.63 -1.58 3.87
C GLN A 33 1.87 -1.63 2.56
N LEU A 34 2.26 -0.79 1.61
CA LEU A 34 1.71 -0.80 0.26
C LEU A 34 2.47 -1.82 -0.60
N ILE A 35 1.74 -2.72 -1.24
CA ILE A 35 2.27 -3.72 -2.16
C ILE A 35 1.67 -3.46 -3.54
N GLY A 36 2.53 -3.31 -4.54
CA GLY A 36 2.13 -3.10 -5.92
C GLY A 36 3.32 -2.71 -6.80
N PRO A 37 3.12 -2.65 -8.13
CA PRO A 37 4.18 -2.27 -9.06
C PRO A 37 4.58 -0.80 -8.85
N GLY A 38 5.85 -0.57 -8.47
CA GLY A 38 6.36 0.77 -8.16
C GLY A 38 6.12 1.23 -6.72
N ALA A 39 5.46 0.42 -5.88
CA ALA A 39 5.34 0.70 -4.45
C ALA A 39 6.61 0.30 -3.70
N ASP A 40 7.04 1.15 -2.76
CA ASP A 40 8.18 0.83 -1.90
C ASP A 40 7.72 -0.07 -0.75
N SER A 41 8.01 -1.36 -0.88
CA SER A 41 7.68 -2.35 0.14
C SER A 41 8.52 -2.22 1.42
N THR A 42 9.56 -1.37 1.46
CA THR A 42 10.35 -1.15 2.68
C THR A 42 9.78 -0.02 3.54
N TRP A 43 8.98 0.86 2.94
CA TRP A 43 8.38 2.00 3.62
C TRP A 43 7.16 1.59 4.45
N ILE A 44 7.04 2.15 5.65
CA ILE A 44 5.88 1.99 6.52
C ILE A 44 5.10 3.30 6.47
N TYR A 45 3.86 3.21 6.01
CA TYR A 45 2.94 4.34 5.90
C TYR A 45 1.93 4.31 7.05
N ASP A 46 1.39 5.47 7.40
CA ASP A 46 0.09 5.56 8.07
C ASP A 46 -1.03 5.14 7.12
N LEU A 47 -2.21 4.77 7.66
CA LEU A 47 -3.32 4.25 6.85
C LEU A 47 -3.71 5.22 5.72
N ASP A 48 -3.89 6.49 6.07
CA ASP A 48 -4.33 7.53 5.14
C ASP A 48 -3.27 7.76 4.04
N SER A 49 -2.00 7.86 4.44
CA SER A 49 -0.85 7.97 3.54
C SER A 49 -0.71 6.76 2.61
N ALA A 50 -0.97 5.54 3.11
CA ALA A 50 -0.90 4.32 2.32
C ALA A 50 -1.98 4.26 1.24
N ILE A 51 -3.19 4.71 1.60
CA ILE A 51 -4.32 4.81 0.67
C ILE A 51 -4.05 5.89 -0.37
N ALA A 52 -3.58 7.07 0.04
CA ALA A 52 -3.22 8.15 -0.88
C ALA A 52 -2.10 7.73 -1.86
N ALA A 53 -1.07 7.02 -1.37
CA ALA A 53 0.00 6.49 -2.21
C ALA A 53 -0.52 5.42 -3.19
N ALA A 54 -1.43 4.55 -2.76
CA ALA A 54 -2.09 3.59 -3.65
C ALA A 54 -2.90 4.30 -4.74
N ASP A 55 -3.59 5.38 -4.39
CA ASP A 55 -4.40 6.19 -5.31
C ASP A 55 -3.53 6.92 -6.34
N ASP A 56 -2.44 7.53 -5.90
CA ASP A 56 -1.47 8.22 -6.76
C ASP A 56 -0.77 7.24 -7.71
N LEU A 57 -0.36 6.07 -7.22
CA LEU A 57 0.29 5.05 -8.05
C LEU A 57 -0.67 4.39 -9.03
N ASP A 58 -1.94 4.18 -8.66
CA ASP A 58 -2.99 3.73 -9.59
C ASP A 58 -3.24 4.79 -10.67
N SER A 59 -3.33 6.06 -10.27
CA SER A 59 -3.53 7.20 -11.18
C SER A 59 -2.36 7.37 -12.15
N LYS A 60 -1.12 7.13 -11.71
CA LYS A 60 0.08 7.11 -12.56
C LYS A 60 0.20 5.86 -13.41
N SER A 61 -0.34 4.73 -12.95
CA SER A 61 -0.35 3.47 -13.70
C SER A 61 -1.43 3.42 -14.78
N LYS A 62 -2.45 4.29 -14.70
CA LYS A 62 -3.32 4.52 -15.86
C LYS A 62 -2.43 5.04 -16.99
N PRO A 63 -2.37 4.36 -18.14
CA PRO A 63 -1.64 4.90 -19.27
C PRO A 63 -2.25 6.26 -19.57
N SER A 64 -1.45 7.33 -19.42
CA SER A 64 -1.77 8.63 -19.99
C SER A 64 -2.28 8.35 -21.39
N SER A 65 -3.53 8.73 -21.64
CA SER A 65 -4.15 8.68 -22.95
C SER A 65 -3.17 9.33 -23.91
N MET A 66 -2.50 8.52 -24.73
CA MET A 66 -1.61 8.97 -25.78
C MET A 66 -2.40 10.04 -26.57
N PRO A 67 -1.91 11.28 -26.71
CA PRO A 67 -2.43 12.11 -27.78
C PRO A 67 -2.01 11.39 -29.06
N GLY A 68 -2.95 10.70 -29.68
CA GLY A 68 -2.72 9.99 -30.93
C GLY A 68 -2.08 10.94 -31.95
N PRO A 69 -1.13 10.47 -32.76
CA PRO A 69 -0.52 11.32 -33.77
C PRO A 69 -1.62 11.76 -34.75
N ARG A 70 -1.80 13.07 -34.90
CA ARG A 70 -2.51 13.66 -36.03
C ARG A 70 -1.50 14.02 -37.11
#